data_AF-Q1PCS2-F1
#
_entry.id   AF-Q1PCS2-F1
#
_cell.length_a   1.000
_cell.length_b   1.000
_cell.length_c   1.000
_cell.angle_alpha   90.00
_cell.angle_beta   90.00
_cell.angle_gamma   90.00
#
_symmetry.space_group_name_H-M   'P 1'
#
loop_
_entity.id
_entity.type
_entity.pdbx_description
1 polymer ?
#
loop_
_entity_poly.entity_id
_entity_poly.type
_entity_poly.pdbx_seq_one_letter_code
_entity_poly.pdbx_strand_id
1 'polypeptide(L)'
;ICSTECPVAAAKLSFIPGKTYSYIYTGKSKVHLKGVEDGFVDSRFESKVLLTWISPCDVAVSFKDSKVDSEEGLPGASMLEKYPLVVAMTDGRVQRVCSHPDDDTWAINLKKGVA
;
A
#
# COMPACT_ATOMS: atom_id res chain seq x y z
N ILE A 1 7.81 7.45 14.40
CA ILE A 1 8.08 8.56 13.45
C ILE A 1 9.11 8.03 12.46
N CYS A 2 8.86 8.15 11.14
CA CYS A 2 9.70 7.60 10.08
C CYS A 2 10.59 8.68 9.45
N SER A 3 10.06 9.89 9.26
CA SER A 3 10.80 11.04 8.78
C SER A 3 11.91 11.42 9.76
N THR A 4 13.11 11.69 9.26
CA THR A 4 14.20 12.30 10.05
C THR A 4 14.14 13.81 10.04
N GLU A 5 13.56 14.39 8.98
CA GLU A 5 13.36 15.82 8.78
C GLU A 5 11.97 16.04 8.16
N CYS A 6 11.33 17.17 8.50
CA CYS A 6 10.02 17.53 7.97
C CYS A 6 9.98 19.02 7.62
N PRO A 7 10.36 19.41 6.40
CA PRO A 7 10.33 20.81 5.96
C PRO A 7 8.88 21.23 5.66
N VAL A 8 8.12 21.55 6.70
CA VAL A 8 6.67 21.85 6.64
C VAL A 8 6.34 23.01 5.69
N ALA A 9 7.28 23.94 5.47
CA ALA A 9 7.09 25.10 4.60
C ALA A 9 6.90 24.76 3.10
N ALA A 10 7.19 23.54 2.66
CA ALA A 10 7.10 23.13 1.26
C ALA A 10 5.83 22.32 0.91
N ALA A 11 5.13 21.78 1.91
CA ALA A 11 4.09 20.75 1.76
C ALA A 11 2.95 21.16 0.81
N LYS A 12 3.04 20.72 -0.46
CA LYS A 12 1.99 20.95 -1.48
C LYS A 12 0.67 20.23 -1.19
N LEU A 13 0.69 19.23 -0.31
CA LEU A 13 -0.46 18.41 0.02
C LEU A 13 -0.95 18.75 1.43
N SER A 14 -2.14 19.33 1.53
CA SER A 14 -2.73 19.84 2.78
C SER A 14 -3.46 18.76 3.58
N PHE A 15 -2.79 17.66 3.90
CA PHE A 15 -3.39 16.62 4.73
C PHE A 15 -3.35 17.01 6.22
N ILE A 16 -4.40 16.64 6.94
CA ILE A 16 -4.56 17.01 8.35
C ILE A 16 -3.99 15.89 9.23
N PRO A 17 -2.97 16.17 10.06
CA PRO A 17 -2.47 15.20 11.03
C PRO A 17 -3.59 14.67 11.94
N GLY A 18 -3.55 13.37 12.24
CA GLY A 18 -4.58 12.64 12.97
C GLY A 18 -5.80 12.24 12.15
N LYS A 19 -5.90 12.62 10.86
CA LYS A 19 -6.99 12.17 9.98
C LYS A 19 -6.61 10.94 9.18
N THR A 20 -7.61 10.09 8.98
CA THR A 20 -7.54 8.91 8.11
C THR A 20 -8.38 9.17 6.85
N TYR A 21 -7.77 8.98 5.70
CA TYR A 21 -8.40 9.03 4.39
C TYR A 21 -8.50 7.61 3.87
N SER A 22 -9.60 7.26 3.21
CA SER A 22 -9.80 5.91 2.68
C SER A 22 -10.19 5.92 1.22
N TYR A 23 -9.63 4.99 0.44
CA TYR A 23 -10.04 4.72 -0.93
C TYR A 23 -9.99 3.22 -1.23
N ILE A 24 -10.70 2.82 -2.29
CA ILE A 24 -10.63 1.46 -2.80
C ILE A 24 -9.51 1.40 -3.83
N TYR A 25 -8.55 0.51 -3.59
CA TYR A 25 -7.46 0.21 -4.50
C TYR A 25 -7.78 -1.09 -5.24
N THR A 26 -7.71 -1.05 -6.58
CA THR A 26 -7.94 -2.22 -7.42
C THR A 26 -6.72 -2.48 -8.29
N GLY A 27 -6.33 -3.75 -8.40
CA GLY A 27 -5.28 -4.23 -9.27
C GLY A 27 -5.81 -5.30 -10.21
N LYS A 28 -5.35 -5.31 -11.46
CA LYS A 28 -5.64 -6.38 -12.42
C LYS A 28 -4.32 -6.91 -12.95
N SER A 29 -4.14 -8.22 -12.94
CA SER A 29 -2.99 -8.89 -13.54
C SER A 29 -3.46 -9.89 -14.58
N LYS A 30 -2.76 -9.96 -15.71
CA LYS A 30 -2.97 -10.95 -16.75
C LYS A 30 -1.66 -11.67 -17.01
N VAL A 31 -1.64 -12.97 -16.81
CA VAL A 31 -0.48 -13.83 -17.10
C VAL A 31 -0.77 -14.61 -18.38
N HIS A 32 0.20 -14.63 -19.30
CA HIS A 32 0.12 -15.40 -20.55
C HIS A 32 1.04 -16.61 -20.48
N LEU A 33 0.46 -17.80 -20.61
CA LEU A 33 1.17 -19.07 -20.65
C LEU A 33 1.72 -19.30 -22.05
N LYS A 34 3.04 -19.14 -22.18
CA LYS A 34 3.74 -19.30 -23.45
C LYS A 34 3.53 -20.71 -24.01
N GLY A 35 3.02 -20.80 -25.24
CA GLY A 35 2.83 -22.06 -25.95
C GLY A 35 1.48 -22.75 -25.68
N VAL A 36 0.56 -22.09 -24.97
CA VAL A 36 -0.81 -22.56 -24.75
C VAL A 36 -1.76 -21.58 -25.44
N GLU A 37 -2.51 -22.06 -26.43
CA GLU A 37 -3.59 -21.28 -27.06
C GLU A 37 -4.66 -20.99 -26.00
N ASP A 38 -5.11 -19.74 -25.90
CA ASP A 38 -5.99 -19.24 -24.83
C ASP A 38 -5.47 -19.43 -23.38
N GLY A 39 -4.16 -19.61 -23.20
CA GLY A 39 -3.52 -19.77 -21.89
C GLY A 39 -3.41 -18.48 -21.08
N PHE A 40 -4.53 -17.80 -20.82
CA PHE A 40 -4.56 -16.59 -19.99
C PHE A 40 -5.06 -16.88 -18.58
N VAL A 41 -4.37 -16.33 -17.59
CA VAL A 41 -4.84 -16.28 -16.21
C VAL A 41 -5.06 -14.81 -15.86
N ASP A 42 -6.32 -14.43 -15.73
CA ASP A 42 -6.71 -13.11 -15.24
C ASP A 42 -6.92 -13.18 -13.73
N SER A 43 -6.43 -12.17 -13.01
CA SER A 43 -6.68 -12.02 -11.58
C SER A 43 -6.98 -10.57 -11.26
N ARG A 44 -7.92 -10.37 -10.35
CA ARG A 44 -8.27 -9.04 -9.83
C ARG A 44 -8.09 -9.03 -8.33
N PHE A 45 -7.48 -7.96 -7.86
CA PHE A 45 -7.29 -7.64 -6.46
C PHE A 45 -8.09 -6.38 -6.13
N GLU A 46 -8.74 -6.37 -4.98
CA GLU A 46 -9.44 -5.21 -4.44
C GLU A 46 -9.18 -5.10 -2.94
N SER A 47 -8.84 -3.92 -2.45
CA SER A 47 -8.62 -3.68 -1.02
C SER A 47 -8.95 -2.24 -0.65
N LYS A 48 -9.42 -2.04 0.59
CA LYS A 48 -9.62 -0.72 1.16
C LYS A 48 -8.29 -0.24 1.75
N VAL A 49 -7.73 0.81 1.17
CA VAL A 49 -6.51 1.45 1.67
C VAL A 49 -6.89 2.58 2.62
N LEU A 50 -6.25 2.60 3.78
CA LEU A 50 -6.35 3.66 4.79
C LEU A 50 -5.02 4.41 4.88
N LEU A 51 -5.06 5.72 4.61
CA LEU A 51 -3.95 6.64 4.80
C LEU A 51 -4.17 7.45 6.07
N THR A 52 -3.45 7.13 7.14
CA THR A 52 -3.52 7.87 8.41
C THR A 52 -2.31 8.78 8.53
N TRP A 53 -2.54 10.09 8.52
CA TRP A 53 -1.48 11.08 8.67
C TRP A 53 -1.08 11.20 10.12
N ILE A 54 0.11 10.73 10.47
CA ILE A 54 0.63 10.77 11.85
C ILE A 54 1.19 12.16 12.13
N SER A 55 1.90 12.73 11.16
CA SER A 55 2.49 14.06 11.19
C SER A 55 2.36 14.69 9.79
N PRO A 56 2.73 15.97 9.57
CA PRO A 56 2.75 16.55 8.23
C PRO A 56 3.63 15.81 7.21
N CYS A 57 4.59 14.98 7.67
CA CYS A 57 5.50 14.24 6.79
C CYS A 57 5.49 12.73 7.01
N ASP A 58 4.63 12.20 7.88
CA ASP A 58 4.52 10.77 8.15
C ASP A 58 3.11 10.28 7.87
N VAL A 59 2.97 9.31 6.98
CA VAL A 59 1.70 8.64 6.68
C VAL A 59 1.81 7.15 6.98
N ALA A 60 0.82 6.60 7.68
CA ALA A 60 0.63 5.17 7.82
C ALA A 60 -0.35 4.66 6.75
N VAL A 61 0.12 3.72 5.93
CA VAL A 61 -0.65 3.03 4.90
C VAL A 61 -1.09 1.67 5.45
N SER A 62 -2.39 1.43 5.54
CA SER A 62 -2.95 0.15 5.96
C SER A 62 -3.91 -0.39 4.92
N PHE A 63 -3.91 -1.71 4.74
CA PHE A 63 -4.86 -2.41 3.89
C PHE A 63 -5.93 -3.08 4.78
N LYS A 64 -7.15 -3.16 4.26
CA LYS A 64 -8.32 -3.74 4.92
C LYS A 64 -9.19 -4.41 3.87
N ASP A 65 -9.90 -5.46 4.26
CA ASP A 65 -10.93 -6.11 3.45
C ASP A 65 -10.41 -6.54 2.06
N SER A 66 -9.18 -7.05 2.01
CA SER A 66 -8.47 -7.42 0.80
C SER A 66 -9.04 -8.70 0.19
N LYS A 67 -9.41 -8.62 -1.09
CA LYS A 67 -10.04 -9.70 -1.85
C LYS A 67 -9.29 -9.95 -3.14
N VAL A 68 -9.28 -11.21 -3.56
CA VAL A 68 -8.80 -11.63 -4.88
C VAL A 68 -9.88 -12.47 -5.52
N ASP A 69 -10.12 -12.26 -6.81
CA ASP A 69 -11.10 -13.01 -7.59
C ASP A 69 -10.65 -14.47 -7.90
N SER A 70 -9.66 -15.01 -7.19
CA SER A 70 -9.24 -16.42 -7.28
C SER A 70 -9.93 -17.26 -6.20
N GLU A 71 -10.30 -18.50 -6.52
CA GLU A 71 -10.93 -19.43 -5.56
C GLU A 71 -10.05 -19.68 -4.30
N GLU A 72 -8.74 -19.48 -4.42
CA GLU A 72 -7.76 -19.68 -3.35
C GLU A 72 -7.43 -18.40 -2.55
N GLY A 73 -7.93 -17.22 -2.96
CA GLY A 73 -7.58 -15.93 -2.37
C GLY A 73 -6.13 -15.51 -2.61
N LEU A 74 -5.67 -14.40 -1.99
CA LEU A 74 -4.23 -14.08 -1.92
C LEU A 74 -3.62 -14.88 -0.76
N PRO A 75 -2.64 -15.77 -0.98
CA PRO A 75 -1.90 -16.38 0.10
C PRO A 75 -1.27 -15.29 0.97
N GLY A 76 -1.60 -15.29 2.27
CA GLY A 76 -1.09 -14.27 3.19
C GLY A 76 -1.77 -12.90 3.09
N ALA A 77 -2.99 -12.78 2.54
CA ALA A 77 -3.78 -11.54 2.63
C ALA A 77 -3.85 -10.97 4.06
N SER A 78 -3.88 -11.84 5.07
CA SER A 78 -3.79 -11.45 6.48
C SER A 78 -2.49 -10.71 6.82
N MET A 79 -1.34 -11.07 6.22
CA MET A 79 -0.06 -10.38 6.40
C MET A 79 -0.06 -8.99 5.76
N LEU A 80 -0.73 -8.83 4.60
CA LEU A 80 -0.93 -7.53 3.97
C LEU A 80 -1.68 -6.56 4.90
N GLU A 81 -2.63 -7.06 5.68
CA GLU A 81 -3.44 -6.25 6.59
C GLU A 81 -2.87 -6.12 8.01
N LYS A 82 -1.93 -6.99 8.38
CA LYS A 82 -1.43 -7.12 9.76
C LYS A 82 -0.68 -5.88 10.24
N TYR A 83 0.24 -5.38 9.43
CA TYR A 83 1.12 -4.27 9.82
C TYR A 83 0.93 -3.06 8.89
N PRO A 84 0.75 -1.85 9.44
CA PRO A 84 0.78 -0.65 8.62
C PRO A 84 2.20 -0.38 8.10
N LEU A 85 2.31 0.15 6.89
CA LEU A 85 3.56 0.70 6.38
C LEU A 85 3.63 2.18 6.71
N VAL A 86 4.61 2.62 7.48
CA VAL A 86 4.83 4.06 7.71
C VAL A 86 5.79 4.59 6.66
N VAL A 87 5.40 5.69 6.01
CA VAL A 87 6.16 6.32 4.93
C VAL A 87 6.42 7.77 5.29
N ALA A 88 7.69 8.18 5.18
CA ALA A 88 8.08 9.57 5.24
C ALA A 88 7.82 10.20 3.86
N MET A 89 6.98 11.22 3.80
CA MET A 89 6.60 11.89 2.58
C MET A 89 6.83 13.40 2.67
N THR A 90 7.31 13.99 1.58
CA THR A 90 7.46 15.44 1.45
C THR A 90 7.02 15.82 0.04
N ASP A 91 6.09 16.77 -0.09
CA ASP A 91 5.55 17.24 -1.38
C ASP A 91 5.02 16.13 -2.30
N GLY A 92 4.38 15.13 -1.71
CA GLY A 92 3.87 13.97 -2.47
C GLY A 92 4.94 13.02 -2.96
N ARG A 93 6.17 13.13 -2.46
CA ARG A 93 7.28 12.22 -2.75
C ARG A 93 7.66 11.42 -1.52
N VAL A 94 7.68 10.10 -1.69
CA VAL A 94 8.22 9.17 -0.69
C VAL A 94 9.72 9.39 -0.54
N GLN A 95 10.15 9.74 0.67
CA GLN A 95 11.57 9.93 1.03
C GLN A 95 12.14 8.67 1.67
N ARG A 96 11.35 8.03 2.54
CA ARG A 96 11.77 6.86 3.31
C ARG A 96 10.58 5.97 3.60
N VAL A 97 10.83 4.67 3.69
CA VAL A 97 9.86 3.68 4.11
C VAL A 97 10.33 3.03 5.42
N CYS A 98 9.42 2.91 6.38
CA CYS A 98 9.65 2.29 7.68
C CYS A 98 8.63 1.16 7.87
N SER A 99 9.03 -0.05 7.50
CA SER A 99 8.24 -1.27 7.67
C SER A 99 8.44 -1.88 9.05
N HIS A 100 7.45 -2.64 9.51
CA HIS A 100 7.62 -3.49 10.68
C HIS A 100 8.64 -4.61 10.36
N PRO A 101 9.52 -5.01 11.31
CA PRO A 101 10.54 -6.03 11.06
C PRO A 101 9.96 -7.40 10.67
N ASP A 102 8.76 -7.72 11.18
CA ASP A 102 8.05 -8.96 10.87
C ASP A 102 7.08 -8.85 9.68
N ASP A 103 7.10 -7.74 8.93
CA ASP A 103 6.27 -7.58 7.74
C ASP A 103 6.94 -8.25 6.53
N ASP A 104 6.17 -9.02 5.77
CA ASP A 104 6.70 -9.77 4.65
C ASP A 104 7.12 -8.82 3.52
N THR A 105 8.24 -9.14 2.86
CA THR A 105 8.78 -8.29 1.79
C THR A 105 7.79 -8.09 0.65
N TRP A 106 6.99 -9.11 0.30
CA TRP A 106 5.96 -8.99 -0.74
C TRP A 106 4.84 -8.03 -0.34
N ALA A 107 4.40 -8.05 0.93
CA ALA A 107 3.37 -7.18 1.46
C ALA A 107 3.87 -5.73 1.55
N ILE A 108 5.11 -5.54 1.99
CA ILE A 108 5.79 -4.23 1.97
C ILE A 108 5.83 -3.66 0.55
N ASN A 109 6.21 -4.47 -0.45
CA ASN A 109 6.30 -4.02 -1.83
C ASN A 109 4.92 -3.64 -2.42
N LEU A 110 3.87 -4.39 -2.07
CA LEU A 110 2.51 -4.02 -2.49
C LEU A 110 2.06 -2.70 -1.84
N LYS A 111 2.33 -2.51 -0.54
CA LYS A 111 2.04 -1.24 0.17
C LYS A 111 2.82 -0.06 -0.40
N LYS A 112 4.07 -0.27 -0.83
CA LYS A 112 4.88 0.75 -1.53
C LYS A 112 4.31 1.14 -2.88
N GLY A 113 3.69 0.22 -3.62
CA GLY A 113 3.07 0.53 -4.91
C GLY A 113 1.85 1.45 -4.81
N VAL A 114 1.33 1.65 -3.59
CA VAL A 114 0.17 2.50 -3.29
C VAL A 114 0.56 3.88 -2.75
N ALA A 115 1.75 3.99 -2.14
CA ALA A 115 2.27 5.22 -1.54
C ALA A 115 3.01 6.09 -2.56
#